data_AF-A0A2R7L1Z7-F1
#
_entry.id   AF-A0A2R7L1Z7-F1
#
_cell.length_a   1.000
_cell.length_b   1.000
_cell.length_c   1.000
_cell.angle_alpha   90.00
_cell.angle_beta   90.00
_cell.angle_gamma   90.00
#
_symmetry.space_group_name_H-M   'P 1'
#
loop_
_entity.id
_entity.type
_entity.pdbx_description
1 polymer ?
#
loop_
_entity_poly.entity_id
_entity_poly.type
_entity_poly.pdbx_seq_one_letter_code
_entity_poly.pdbx_strand_id
1 'polypeptide(L)' 'TNARLKSGLLFGLFLVLLFVVRFIVEFVKESQGGIEEELGIFSTGQWLSIPFIIIGLFFIIRAQRNPLAAE' A
#
# COMPACT_ATOMS: atom_id res chain seq x y z
N THR A 1 -24.58 13.61 0.73
CA THR A 1 -23.66 12.64 1.36
C THR A 1 -22.23 13.09 1.14
N ASN A 2 -21.46 13.29 2.22
CA ASN A 2 -20.05 13.73 2.24
C ASN A 2 -19.05 12.74 1.59
N ALA A 3 -19.47 11.96 0.59
CA ALA A 3 -18.63 10.96 -0.08
C ALA A 3 -17.35 11.55 -0.70
N ARG A 4 -17.40 12.83 -1.14
CA ARG A 4 -16.25 13.56 -1.67
C ARG A 4 -15.13 13.81 -0.64
N LEU A 5 -15.45 13.87 0.65
CA LEU A 5 -14.49 14.15 1.73
C LEU A 5 -13.64 12.92 2.10
N LYS A 6 -14.07 11.71 1.70
CA LYS A 6 -13.35 10.44 1.93
C LYS A 6 -12.51 9.96 0.74
N SER A 7 -12.35 10.78 -0.31
CA SER A 7 -11.63 10.38 -1.54
C SER A 7 -10.21 9.85 -1.27
N GLY A 8 -9.47 10.51 -0.36
CA GLY A 8 -8.14 10.04 0.05
C GLY A 8 -8.15 8.82 0.97
N LEU A 9 -9.21 8.63 1.76
CA LEU A 9 -9.31 7.52 2.71
C LEU A 9 -9.57 6.20 1.99
N LEU A 10 -10.56 6.15 1.08
CA LEU A 10 -10.89 4.92 0.36
C LEU A 10 -9.74 4.50 -0.57
N PHE A 11 -9.12 5.46 -1.26
CA PHE A 11 -7.96 5.21 -2.12
C PHE A 11 -6.74 4.73 -1.31
N GLY A 12 -6.44 5.39 -0.20
CA GLY A 12 -5.34 5.00 0.68
C GLY A 12 -5.56 3.60 1.28
N LEU A 13 -6.77 3.32 1.75
CA LEU A 13 -7.15 2.00 2.28
C LEU A 13 -7.03 0.91 1.22
N PHE A 14 -7.51 1.17 0.00
CA PHE A 14 -7.36 0.25 -1.13
C PHE A 14 -5.89 -0.07 -1.41
N LEU A 15 -5.03 0.95 -1.48
CA LEU A 15 -3.59 0.76 -1.70
C LEU A 15 -2.96 -0.08 -0.58
N VAL A 16 -3.21 0.26 0.68
CA VAL A 16 -2.62 -0.49 1.81
C VAL A 16 -3.09 -1.94 1.79
N LEU A 17 -4.39 -2.21 1.68
CA LEU A 17 -4.91 -3.58 1.73
C LEU A 17 -4.40 -4.42 0.55
N LEU A 18 -4.46 -3.88 -0.67
CA LEU A 18 -4.04 -4.61 -1.87
C LEU A 18 -2.55 -4.96 -1.82
N PHE A 19 -1.70 -4.00 -1.44
CA PHE A 19 -0.26 -4.21 -1.43
C PHE A 19 0.26 -4.95 -0.20
N VAL A 20 -0.44 -4.91 0.94
CA VAL A 20 -0.14 -5.78 2.09
C VAL A 20 -0.45 -7.24 1.76
N VAL A 21 -1.61 -7.53 1.17
CA VAL A 21 -1.94 -8.90 0.74
C VAL A 21 -0.91 -9.37 -0.29
N ARG A 22 -0.55 -8.52 -1.27
CA ARG A 22 0.49 -8.82 -2.24
C ARG A 22 1.83 -9.14 -1.57
N PHE A 23 2.26 -8.34 -0.60
CA PHE A 23 3.51 -8.56 0.14
C PHE A 23 3.51 -9.91 0.87
N ILE A 24 2.38 -10.29 1.48
CA ILE A 24 2.24 -11.56 2.20
C ILE A 24 2.23 -12.76 1.23
N VAL A 25 1.45 -12.68 0.16
CA VAL A 25 1.34 -13.74 -0.86
C VAL A 25 2.69 -14.03 -1.51
N GLU A 26 3.54 -13.02 -1.62
CA GLU A 26 4.86 -13.13 -2.21
C GLU A 26 5.83 -14.00 -1.39
N PHE A 27 5.62 -14.20 -0.08
CA PHE A 27 6.39 -15.18 0.71
C PHE A 27 6.04 -16.64 0.39
N VAL A 28 4.86 -16.88 -0.19
CA VAL A 28 4.38 -18.22 -0.56
C VAL A 28 4.71 -18.54 -2.02
N LYS A 29 5.04 -17.52 -2.80
CA LYS A 29 5.39 -17.68 -4.21
C LYS A 29 6.86 -18.06 -4.36
N GLU A 30 7.12 -18.93 -5.33
CA GLU A 30 8.48 -19.20 -5.81
C GLU A 30 9.06 -17.93 -6.43
N SER A 31 10.31 -17.61 -6.06
CA SER A 31 11.07 -16.54 -6.68
C SER A 31 11.27 -16.86 -8.16
N GLN A 32 10.74 -16.03 -9.04
CA GLN A 32 10.85 -16.22 -10.50
C GLN A 32 12.13 -15.58 -11.07
N GLY A 33 13.09 -15.20 -10.22
CA GLY A 33 14.23 -14.36 -10.58
C GLY A 33 13.83 -12.88 -10.75
N GLY A 34 14.80 -11.97 -10.62
CA GLY A 34 14.58 -10.52 -10.70
C GLY A 34 15.55 -9.72 -9.83
N ILE A 35 15.16 -8.53 -9.38
CA ILE A 35 15.96 -7.68 -8.47
C ILE A 35 16.31 -8.36 -7.13
N GLU A 36 15.68 -9.49 -6.85
CA GLU A 36 15.93 -10.36 -5.69
C GLU A 36 17.35 -10.94 -5.71
N GLU A 37 17.88 -11.25 -6.89
CA GLU A 37 19.27 -11.74 -7.06
C GLU A 37 20.30 -10.64 -6.81
N GLU A 38 19.92 -9.37 -6.98
CA GLU A 38 20.82 -8.22 -6.87
C GLU A 38 20.76 -7.56 -5.48
N LEU A 39 19.58 -7.57 -4.82
CA LEU A 39 19.33 -6.91 -3.54
C LEU A 39 19.12 -7.87 -2.36
N GLY A 40 18.96 -9.18 -2.58
CA GLY A 40 19.12 -10.28 -1.60
C GLY A 40 18.21 -10.33 -0.36
N ILE A 41 17.40 -9.30 -0.09
CA ILE A 41 16.64 -9.17 1.17
C ILE A 41 15.15 -9.47 0.97
N PHE A 42 14.59 -9.01 -0.13
CA PHE A 42 13.17 -9.12 -0.45
C PHE A 42 12.98 -9.47 -1.92
N SER A 43 11.85 -10.11 -2.22
CA SER A 43 11.48 -10.39 -3.58
C SER A 43 11.19 -9.08 -4.35
N THR A 44 11.12 -9.17 -5.67
CA THR A 44 10.77 -8.05 -6.55
C THR A 44 9.38 -7.53 -6.21
N GLY A 45 8.44 -8.43 -5.98
CA GLY A 45 7.08 -8.10 -5.59
C GLY A 45 6.99 -7.40 -4.24
N GLN A 46 7.84 -7.77 -3.28
CA GLN A 46 7.91 -7.15 -1.95
C GLN A 46 8.51 -5.74 -2.01
N TRP A 47 9.63 -5.57 -2.72
CA TRP A 47 10.25 -4.26 -2.95
C TRP A 47 9.29 -3.28 -3.61
N LEU A 48 8.54 -3.73 -4.63
CA LEU A 48 7.54 -2.90 -5.27
C LEU A 48 6.36 -2.60 -4.35
N SER A 49 6.00 -3.48 -3.42
CA SER A 49 4.83 -3.28 -2.55
C SER A 49 5.05 -2.24 -1.45
N ILE A 50 6.26 -2.14 -0.90
CA ILE A 50 6.61 -1.18 0.17
C ILE A 50 6.25 0.29 -0.18
N PRO A 51 6.66 0.87 -1.33
CA PRO A 51 6.34 2.26 -1.65
C PRO A 51 4.83 2.50 -1.78
N PHE A 52 4.07 1.54 -2.33
CA PHE A 52 2.61 1.69 -2.42
C PHE A 52 1.92 1.61 -1.06
N ILE A 53 2.41 0.78 -0.14
CA ILE A 53 1.92 0.76 1.25
C ILE A 53 2.18 2.12 1.92
N ILE A 54 3.39 2.68 1.77
CA ILE A 54 3.75 3.99 2.33
C ILE A 54 2.86 5.10 1.75
N ILE A 55 2.66 5.12 0.43
CA ILE A 55 1.79 6.09 -0.24
C ILE A 55 0.34 5.94 0.26
N GLY A 56 -0.15 4.72 0.38
CA GLY A 56 -1.48 4.43 0.92
C GLY A 56 -1.66 4.96 2.35
N LEU A 57 -0.68 4.70 3.23
CA LEU A 57 -0.66 5.22 4.60
C LEU A 57 -0.62 6.76 4.63
N PHE A 58 0.16 7.39 3.76
CA PHE A 58 0.20 8.85 3.62
C PHE A 58 -1.19 9.42 3.28
N PHE A 59 -1.91 8.81 2.34
CA PHE A 59 -3.26 9.23 1.98
C PHE A 59 -4.27 9.04 3.12
N ILE A 60 -4.19 7.93 3.87
CA ILE A 60 -5.04 7.68 5.04
C ILE A 60 -4.79 8.75 6.11
N ILE A 61 -3.52 8.98 6.48
CA ILE A 61 -3.13 9.96 7.51
C ILE A 61 -3.56 11.37 7.07
N ARG A 62 -3.32 11.74 5.81
CA ARG A 62 -3.74 13.06 5.31
C ARG A 62 -5.25 13.23 5.27
N ALA A 63 -6.00 12.17 4.94
CA ALA A 63 -7.46 12.22 4.96
C ALA A 63 -8.02 12.37 6.39
N GLN A 64 -7.43 11.69 7.38
CA GLN A 64 -7.84 11.79 8.78
C GLN A 64 -7.48 13.14 9.43
N ARG A 65 -6.42 13.80 8.96
CA ARG A 65 -6.03 15.14 9.44
C ARG A 65 -6.88 16.28 8.86
N ASN A 66 -7.75 16.01 7.89
CA ASN A 66 -8.70 16.99 7.39
C ASN A 66 -9.98 16.97 8.25
N PRO A 67 -10.31 18.06 8.98
CA PRO A 67 -11.46 18.10 9.89
C PRO A 67 -12.81 17.86 9.19
N LEU A 68 -12.90 18.13 7.88
CA LEU A 68 -14.09 17.89 7.07
C LEU A 68 -14.42 16.39 6.85
N ALA A 69 -13.49 15.46 7.13
CA ALA A 69 -13.76 14.02 7.01
C ALA A 69 -14.29 13.39 8.33
N ALA A 70 -14.22 14.13 9.44
CA ALA A 70 -14.64 13.70 10.77
C ALA A 70 -16.07 14.17 11.13
N GLU A 71 -16.68 15.03 10.29
CA GLU A 71 -18.11 15.42 10.34
C GLU A 71 -18.97 14.61 9.36
#